data_AF-A0A7C7QA79-F1
#
_entry.id   AF-A0A7C7QA79-F1
#
_cell.length_a   1.000
_cell.length_b   1.000
_cell.length_c   1.000
_cell.angle_alpha   90.00
_cell.angle_beta   90.00
_cell.angle_gamma   90.00
#
_symmetry.space_group_name_H-M   'P 1'
#
loop_
_entity.id
_entity.type
_entity.pdbx_description
1 polymer ?
#
loop_
_entity_poly.entity_id
_entity_poly.type
_entity_poly.pdbx_seq_one_letter_code
_entity_poly.pdbx_strand_id
1 'polypeptide(L)' 'MRIAIGADHGGYRLKQQITEFLIAQGHQVQ' A
#
# COMPACT_ATOMS: atom_id res chain seq x y z
N MET A 1 2.92 -0.31 -12.60
CA MET A 1 2.01 0.85 -12.40
C MET A 1 2.44 1.60 -11.15
N ARG A 2 2.29 2.93 -11.12
CA ARG A 2 2.55 3.75 -9.92
C ARG A 2 1.25 3.98 -9.16
N ILE A 3 1.24 3.72 -7.86
CA ILE A 3 0.06 3.80 -7.00
C ILE A 3 0.41 4.62 -5.77
N ALA A 4 -0.36 5.67 -5.48
CA ALA A 4 -0.25 6.40 -4.22
C ALA A 4 -1.28 5.88 -3.23
N ILE A 5 -0.89 5.62 -1.98
CA ILE A 5 -1.81 5.11 -0.95
C ILE A 5 -1.63 5.77 0.41
N GLY A 6 -2.73 6.22 0.99
CA GLY A 6 -2.79 6.83 2.31
C GLY A 6 -3.77 6.10 3.22
N ALA A 7 -3.57 6.26 4.54
CA ALA A 7 -4.53 5.82 5.55
C ALA A 7 -4.41 6.73 6.78
N ASP A 8 -5.51 6.84 7.52
CA ASP A 8 -5.53 7.43 8.86
C ASP A 8 -4.92 6.46 9.91
N HIS A 9 -5.00 6.83 11.19
CA HIS A 9 -4.49 6.00 12.27
C HIS A 9 -5.14 4.61 12.35
N GLY A 10 -6.44 4.50 12.04
CA GLY A 10 -7.15 3.23 12.08
C GLY A 10 -6.77 2.30 10.92
N GLY A 11 -6.54 2.87 9.74
CA GLY A 11 -6.19 2.13 8.53
C GLY A 11 -4.71 1.77 8.37
N TYR A 12 -3.83 2.20 9.27
CA TYR A 12 -2.38 2.07 9.07
C TYR A 12 -1.92 0.62 8.84
N ARG A 13 -2.42 -0.33 9.64
CA ARG A 13 -2.04 -1.76 9.49
C ARG A 13 -2.51 -2.37 8.18
N LEU A 14 -3.75 -2.07 7.78
CA LEU A 14 -4.27 -2.54 6.49
C LEU A 14 -3.49 -1.90 5.33
N LYS A 15 -3.18 -0.61 5.42
CA LYS A 15 -2.34 0.08 4.41
C LYS A 15 -1.03 -0.66 4.20
N GLN A 16 -0.34 -1.07 5.26
CA GLN A 16 0.91 -1.82 5.14
C GLN A 16 0.72 -3.16 4.41
N GLN A 17 -0.29 -3.95 4.78
CA GLN A 17 -0.59 -5.23 4.12
C GLN A 17 -0.89 -5.04 2.62
N ILE A 18 -1.64 -4.00 2.27
CA ILE A 18 -1.96 -3.67 0.88
C ILE A 18 -0.70 -3.19 0.13
N THR A 19 0.15 -2.38 0.75
CA THR A 19 1.43 -1.95 0.17
C THR A 19 2.30 -3.16 -0.18
N GLU A 20 2.47 -4.12 0.75
CA GLU A 20 3.26 -5.33 0.52
C GLU A 20 2.68 -6.19 -0.61
N PHE A 21 1.37 -6.38 -0.62
CA PHE A 21 0.67 -7.12 -1.68
C PHE A 21 0.89 -6.48 -3.06
N LEU A 22 0.72 -5.16 -3.17
CA LEU A 22 0.88 -4.45 -4.45
C LEU A 22 2.34 -4.47 -4.94
N ILE A 23 3.30 -4.36 -4.03
CA ILE A 23 4.74 -4.50 -4.36
C ILE A 23 5.03 -5.91 -4.88
N ALA A 24 4.49 -6.96 -4.25
CA ALA A 24 4.67 -8.35 -4.69
C ALA A 24 4.10 -8.59 -6.10
N GLN A 25 3.10 -7.81 -6.51
CA GLN A 25 2.55 -7.83 -7.88
C GLN A 25 3.36 -6.98 -8.89
N GLY A 26 4.49 -6.39 -8.48
CA GLY A 26 5.36 -5.58 -9.34
C GLY A 26 4.89 -4.12 -9.50
N HIS A 27 4.08 -3.61 -8.58
CA HIS A 27 3.70 -2.20 -8.56
C HIS A 27 4.69 -1.34 -7.78
N GLN A 28 4.82 -0.08 -8.16
CA GLN A 28 5.56 0.92 -7.40
C GLN A 28 4.56 1.69 -6.54
N VAL A 29 4.66 1.56 -5.22
CA VAL A 29 3.74 2.19 -4.25
C VAL A 29 4.44 3.36 -3.57
N GLN A 30 3.75 4.50 -3.44
CA GLN A 30 4.24 5.74 -2.80
C GLN A 30 3.29 6.22 -1.69
#